data_AF-A0A969JLV9-F1
#
_entry.id   AF-A0A969JLV9-F1
#
_cell.length_a   1.000
_cell.length_b   1.000
_cell.length_c   1.000
_cell.angle_alpha   90.00
_cell.angle_beta   90.00
_cell.angle_gamma   90.00
#
_symmetry.space_group_name_H-M   'P 1'
#
loop_
_entity.id
_entity.type
_entity.pdbx_description
1 polymer ?
#
loop_
_entity_poly.entity_id
_entity_poly.type
_entity_poly.pdbx_seq_one_letter_code
_entity_poly.pdbx_strand_id
1 'polypeptide(L)'
;PQQRGGEFHDAVRDLLPEVDALTAVQRMPGLLQVFTALRQLPQAERVALLKCLNGLLTREGRVSAFPYALRKLAQVQLQDELDPRRRIAGYQTLSSLRDELQVLFSVLAMHGSEDEKEARRAYEIGMETLLPGIRPPFARQGHWPPRLDQALTRLDRLQPAGKEMLVEALVRTISHDLRMTVPESELLRAICAALHCPLPPLYAASVAAA
;
A
#
# COMPACT_ATOMS: atom_id res chain seq x y z
N PRO A 1 -22.78 -12.04 17.10
CA PRO A 1 -21.62 -11.81 16.21
C PRO A 1 -21.92 -11.98 14.70
N GLN A 2 -22.71 -12.99 14.28
CA GLN A 2 -23.04 -13.22 12.87
C GLN A 2 -24.07 -12.22 12.30
N GLN A 3 -25.03 -11.76 13.11
CA GLN A 3 -26.06 -10.77 12.71
C GLN A 3 -25.47 -9.40 12.31
N ARG A 4 -24.51 -8.88 13.08
CA ARG A 4 -23.85 -7.59 12.79
C ARG A 4 -22.93 -7.62 11.56
N GLY A 5 -22.42 -8.80 11.20
CA GLY A 5 -21.66 -8.96 9.95
C GLY A 5 -22.53 -8.82 8.70
N GLY A 6 -23.81 -9.21 8.79
CA GLY A 6 -24.80 -9.01 7.73
C GLY A 6 -25.19 -7.54 7.56
N GLU A 7 -25.47 -6.84 8.66
CA GLU A 7 -25.79 -5.40 8.64
C GLU A 7 -24.67 -4.55 8.02
N PHE A 8 -23.41 -4.87 8.33
CA PHE A 8 -22.26 -4.18 7.74
C PHE A 8 -22.11 -4.47 6.24
N HIS A 9 -22.35 -5.72 5.84
CA HIS A 9 -22.30 -6.11 4.43
C HIS A 9 -23.42 -5.45 3.61
N ASP A 10 -24.62 -5.33 4.18
CA ASP A 10 -25.74 -4.66 3.54
C ASP A 10 -25.51 -3.14 3.43
N ALA A 11 -25.01 -2.50 4.48
CA ALA A 11 -24.64 -1.08 4.45
C ALA A 11 -23.51 -0.78 3.44
N VAL A 12 -22.51 -1.66 3.33
CA VAL A 12 -21.46 -1.55 2.30
C VAL A 12 -22.07 -1.69 0.91
N ARG A 13 -22.96 -2.67 0.69
CA ARG A 13 -23.62 -2.89 -0.60
C ARG A 13 -24.42 -1.67 -1.04
N ASP A 14 -25.09 -1.00 -0.12
CA ASP A 14 -25.93 0.17 -0.43
C ASP A 14 -25.09 1.41 -0.79
N LEU A 15 -23.84 1.49 -0.30
CA LEU A 15 -22.89 2.57 -0.62
C LEU A 15 -22.05 2.29 -1.87
N LEU A 16 -22.03 1.06 -2.40
CA LEU A 16 -21.24 0.70 -3.59
C LEU A 16 -21.52 1.61 -4.79
N PRO A 17 -22.78 1.96 -5.14
CA PRO A 17 -23.04 2.81 -6.30
C PRO A 17 -22.45 4.22 -6.16
N GLU A 18 -22.46 4.78 -4.94
CA GLU A 18 -21.89 6.11 -4.66
C GLU A 18 -20.36 6.08 -4.72
N VAL A 19 -19.75 5.00 -4.23
CA VAL A 19 -18.29 4.80 -4.30
C VAL A 19 -17.83 4.56 -5.73
N ASP A 20 -18.59 3.80 -6.51
CA ASP A 20 -18.30 3.52 -7.92
C ASP A 20 -18.38 4.79 -8.78
N ALA A 21 -19.28 5.71 -8.44
CA ALA A 21 -19.41 7.01 -9.10
C ALA A 21 -18.23 7.97 -8.87
N LEU A 22 -17.40 7.75 -7.84
CA LEU A 22 -16.21 8.55 -7.59
C LEU A 22 -15.12 8.23 -8.63
N THR A 23 -14.47 9.24 -9.19
CA THR A 23 -13.26 9.05 -10.01
C THR A 23 -12.09 8.56 -9.15
N ALA A 24 -11.08 7.92 -9.76
CA ALA A 24 -9.88 7.44 -9.05
C ALA A 24 -9.22 8.54 -8.19
N VAL A 25 -9.22 9.79 -8.69
CA VAL A 25 -8.66 10.96 -8.00
C VAL A 25 -9.51 11.40 -6.80
N GLN A 26 -10.82 11.15 -6.80
CA GLN A 26 -11.76 11.54 -5.74
C GLN A 26 -11.90 10.48 -4.64
N ARG A 27 -11.69 9.21 -4.97
CA ARG A 27 -11.88 8.09 -4.06
C ARG A 27 -10.93 8.12 -2.86
N MET A 28 -9.65 8.46 -3.05
CA MET A 28 -8.72 8.56 -1.93
C MET A 28 -9.02 9.73 -0.98
N PRO A 29 -9.21 10.98 -1.45
CA PRO A 29 -9.65 12.08 -0.59
C PRO A 29 -10.94 11.75 0.17
N GLY A 30 -11.90 11.08 -0.47
CA GLY A 30 -13.10 10.57 0.19
C GLY A 30 -12.77 9.60 1.33
N LEU A 31 -11.90 8.62 1.09
CA LEU A 31 -11.47 7.69 2.14
C LEU A 31 -10.80 8.42 3.32
N LEU A 32 -9.93 9.40 3.05
CA LEU A 32 -9.26 10.17 4.09
C LEU A 32 -10.25 10.97 4.96
N GLN A 33 -11.37 11.44 4.39
CA GLN A 33 -12.44 12.09 5.15
C GLN A 33 -13.18 11.10 6.07
N VAL A 34 -13.39 9.87 5.59
CA VAL A 34 -14.07 8.80 6.35
C VAL A 34 -13.22 8.29 7.51
N PHE A 35 -11.90 8.50 7.52
CA PHE A 35 -11.04 8.07 8.63
C PHE A 35 -11.41 8.70 9.98
N THR A 36 -11.97 9.91 10.00
CA THR A 36 -12.50 10.46 11.26
C THR A 36 -13.71 9.67 11.75
N ALA A 37 -14.60 9.24 10.85
CA ALA A 37 -15.72 8.38 11.21
C ALA A 37 -15.25 6.99 11.69
N LEU A 38 -14.23 6.40 11.05
CA LEU A 38 -13.67 5.11 11.49
C LEU A 38 -13.09 5.16 12.91
N ARG A 39 -12.50 6.30 13.30
CA ARG A 39 -11.96 6.51 14.66
C ARG A 39 -13.06 6.58 15.73
N GLN A 40 -14.24 7.07 15.37
CA GLN A 40 -15.38 7.17 16.30
C GLN A 40 -16.08 5.83 16.53
N LEU A 41 -15.74 4.78 15.77
CA LEU A 41 -16.34 3.46 15.95
C LEU A 41 -15.95 2.84 17.31
N PRO A 42 -16.90 2.19 18.00
CA PRO A 42 -16.60 1.36 19.17
C PRO A 42 -15.50 0.33 18.87
N GLN A 43 -14.68 0.01 19.86
CA GLN A 43 -13.54 -0.91 19.68
C GLN A 43 -13.94 -2.25 19.06
N ALA A 44 -15.08 -2.82 19.47
CA ALA A 44 -15.60 -4.08 18.93
C ALA A 44 -15.94 -3.98 17.43
N GLU A 45 -16.45 -2.84 16.97
CA GLU A 45 -16.77 -2.59 15.57
C GLU A 45 -15.51 -2.35 14.74
N ARG A 46 -14.50 -1.64 15.28
CA ARG A 46 -13.18 -1.53 14.66
C ARG A 46 -12.52 -2.89 14.45
N VAL A 47 -12.60 -3.77 15.45
CA VAL A 47 -12.10 -5.15 15.35
C VAL A 47 -12.87 -5.96 14.31
N ALA A 48 -14.20 -5.83 14.25
CA ALA A 48 -15.03 -6.52 13.26
C ALA A 48 -14.72 -6.06 11.83
N LEU A 49 -14.61 -4.74 11.62
CA LEU A 49 -14.24 -4.14 10.34
C LEU A 49 -12.85 -4.59 9.89
N LEU A 50 -11.86 -4.54 10.78
CA LEU A 50 -10.51 -5.01 10.48
C LEU A 50 -10.50 -6.50 10.05
N LYS A 51 -11.28 -7.35 10.72
CA LYS A 51 -11.44 -8.76 10.33
C LYS A 51 -12.09 -8.91 8.95
N CYS A 52 -13.10 -8.09 8.64
CA CYS A 52 -13.74 -8.07 7.32
C CYS A 52 -12.74 -7.69 6.22
N LEU A 53 -12.01 -6.59 6.40
CA LEU A 53 -10.99 -6.13 5.45
C LEU A 53 -9.87 -7.15 5.23
N ASN A 54 -9.45 -7.86 6.28
CA ASN A 54 -8.48 -8.95 6.17
C ASN A 54 -9.02 -10.16 5.38
N GLY A 55 -10.33 -10.43 5.46
CA GLY A 55 -10.97 -11.55 4.75
C GLY A 55 -11.17 -11.32 3.25
N LEU A 56 -11.14 -10.06 2.78
CA LEU A 56 -11.27 -9.73 1.36
C LEU A 56 -10.05 -10.17 0.54
N LEU A 57 -8.84 -10.08 1.12
CA LEU A 57 -7.58 -10.52 0.51
C LEU A 57 -7.60 -11.96 0.01
N THR A 58 -8.30 -12.85 0.73
CA THR A 58 -8.32 -14.29 0.46
C THR A 58 -9.27 -14.64 -0.68
N ARG A 59 -10.17 -13.73 -1.07
CA ARG A 59 -11.20 -13.96 -2.08
C ARG A 59 -10.93 -13.23 -3.38
N GLU A 60 -10.18 -12.14 -3.34
CA GLU A 60 -9.88 -11.38 -4.55
C GLU A 60 -8.78 -12.05 -5.37
N GLY A 61 -9.05 -12.29 -6.65
CA GLY A 61 -8.09 -12.80 -7.63
C GLY A 61 -7.03 -11.75 -7.98
N ARG A 62 -7.02 -11.27 -9.24
CA ARG A 62 -6.13 -10.16 -9.63
C ARG A 62 -6.66 -8.85 -9.06
N VAL A 63 -6.15 -8.46 -7.89
CA VAL A 63 -6.43 -7.16 -7.26
C VAL A 63 -5.65 -6.08 -8.01
N SER A 64 -6.34 -5.00 -8.40
CA SER A 64 -5.68 -3.79 -8.90
C SER A 64 -5.00 -3.04 -7.74
N ALA A 65 -3.92 -2.30 -8.02
CA ALA A 65 -3.19 -1.53 -7.01
C ALA A 65 -4.10 -0.56 -6.22
N PHE A 66 -5.12 0.00 -6.88
CA PHE A 66 -5.99 1.01 -6.30
C PHE A 66 -6.91 0.46 -5.18
N PRO A 67 -7.75 -0.58 -5.40
CA PRO A 67 -8.51 -1.24 -4.32
C PRO A 67 -7.62 -1.73 -3.16
N TYR A 68 -6.44 -2.26 -3.50
CA TYR A 68 -5.46 -2.65 -2.48
C TYR A 68 -5.03 -1.47 -1.61
N ALA A 69 -4.66 -0.34 -2.23
CA ALA A 69 -4.16 0.84 -1.52
C ALA A 69 -5.21 1.38 -0.54
N LEU A 70 -6.47 1.51 -0.97
CA LEU A 70 -7.57 1.94 -0.11
C LEU A 70 -7.78 1.01 1.10
N ARG A 71 -7.89 -0.29 0.83
CA ARG A 71 -8.05 -1.33 1.87
C ARG A 71 -6.89 -1.27 2.86
N LYS A 72 -5.65 -1.18 2.36
CA LYS A 72 -4.45 -1.15 3.18
C LYS A 72 -4.41 0.08 4.09
N LEU A 73 -4.75 1.26 3.57
CA LEU A 73 -4.81 2.49 4.38
C LEU A 73 -5.86 2.38 5.50
N ALA A 74 -7.05 1.87 5.20
CA ALA A 74 -8.08 1.64 6.20
C ALA A 74 -7.62 0.64 7.28
N GLN A 75 -6.93 -0.44 6.89
CA GLN A 75 -6.37 -1.40 7.83
C GLN A 75 -5.31 -0.79 8.74
N VAL A 76 -4.37 -0.02 8.20
CA VAL A 76 -3.32 0.65 8.98
C VAL A 76 -3.96 1.58 10.00
N GLN A 77 -4.91 2.42 9.57
CA GLN A 77 -5.61 3.34 10.47
C GLN A 77 -6.34 2.61 11.61
N LEU A 78 -7.07 1.53 11.30
CA LEU A 78 -7.77 0.74 12.32
C LEU A 78 -6.80 0.03 13.27
N GLN A 79 -5.69 -0.49 12.75
CA GLN A 79 -4.67 -1.17 13.56
C GLN A 79 -3.98 -0.22 14.53
N ASP A 80 -3.60 0.97 14.06
CA ASP A 80 -2.93 1.98 14.88
C ASP A 80 -3.83 2.50 16.01
N GLU A 81 -5.12 2.65 15.73
CA GLU A 81 -6.12 3.05 16.72
C GLU A 81 -6.44 1.95 17.75
N LEU A 82 -6.18 0.69 17.40
CA LEU A 82 -6.35 -0.46 18.29
C LEU A 82 -5.08 -0.75 19.11
N ASP A 83 -3.89 -0.50 18.54
CA ASP A 83 -2.60 -0.70 19.18
C ASP A 83 -1.58 0.39 18.77
N PRO A 84 -1.55 1.52 19.50
CA PRO A 84 -0.62 2.62 19.22
C PRO A 84 0.86 2.25 19.35
N ARG A 85 1.18 1.16 20.06
CA ARG A 85 2.57 0.71 20.28
C ARG A 85 3.20 0.13 19.01
N ARG A 86 2.41 -0.11 17.95
CA ARG A 86 2.93 -0.56 16.65
C ARG A 86 3.88 0.44 16.01
N ARG A 87 3.73 1.74 16.29
CA ARG A 87 4.55 2.84 15.73
C ARG A 87 5.98 2.96 16.29
N ILE A 88 6.39 2.06 17.18
CA ILE A 88 7.74 2.12 17.76
C ILE A 88 8.79 1.84 16.68
N ALA A 89 9.88 2.61 16.72
CA ALA A 89 11.01 2.48 15.81
C ALA A 89 11.52 1.03 15.73
N GLY A 90 11.74 0.59 14.50
CA GLY A 90 12.23 -0.76 14.21
C GLY A 90 13.73 -0.92 14.46
N TYR A 91 14.19 -2.19 14.44
CA TYR A 91 15.58 -2.57 14.67
C TYR A 91 16.22 -3.29 13.47
N GLN A 92 15.44 -3.62 12.43
CA GLN A 92 15.90 -4.36 11.25
C GLN A 92 16.71 -3.45 10.31
N THR A 93 17.64 -4.06 9.59
CA THR A 93 18.44 -3.42 8.54
C THR A 93 17.92 -3.80 7.15
N LEU A 94 18.23 -2.99 6.13
CA LEU A 94 17.87 -3.30 4.74
C LEU A 94 18.46 -4.65 4.27
N SER A 95 19.69 -4.94 4.70
CA SER A 95 20.40 -6.17 4.33
C SER A 95 19.76 -7.46 4.85
N SER A 96 18.94 -7.40 5.90
CA SER A 96 18.24 -8.55 6.49
C SER A 96 16.83 -8.77 5.95
N LEU A 97 16.35 -7.86 5.08
CA LEU A 97 14.99 -7.86 4.52
C LEU A 97 14.99 -7.91 2.98
N ARG A 98 15.98 -8.56 2.38
CA ARG A 98 16.18 -8.56 0.92
C ARG A 98 14.99 -9.15 0.16
N ASP A 99 14.37 -10.20 0.69
CA ASP A 99 13.23 -10.87 0.06
C ASP A 99 11.99 -9.96 0.12
N GLU A 100 11.78 -9.27 1.25
CA GLU A 100 10.69 -8.31 1.39
C GLU A 100 10.86 -7.10 0.48
N LEU A 101 12.09 -6.60 0.35
CA LEU A 101 12.44 -5.55 -0.60
C LEU A 101 12.17 -6.02 -2.03
N GLN A 102 12.64 -7.22 -2.41
CA GLN A 102 12.38 -7.80 -3.73
C GLN A 102 10.87 -7.84 -4.04
N VAL A 103 10.04 -8.32 -3.10
CA VAL A 103 8.59 -8.35 -3.26
C VAL A 103 8.03 -6.94 -3.45
N LEU A 104 8.36 -6.02 -2.56
CA LEU A 104 7.86 -4.64 -2.60
C LEU A 104 8.19 -3.95 -3.94
N PHE A 105 9.46 -3.96 -4.35
CA PHE A 105 9.87 -3.32 -5.60
C PHE A 105 9.29 -4.02 -6.82
N SER A 106 9.18 -5.36 -6.81
CA SER A 106 8.59 -6.08 -7.93
C SER A 106 7.10 -5.74 -8.11
N VAL A 107 6.36 -5.62 -7.00
CA VAL A 107 4.94 -5.24 -7.06
C VAL A 107 4.78 -3.81 -7.54
N LEU A 108 5.56 -2.88 -7.00
CA LEU A 108 5.47 -1.47 -7.36
C LEU A 108 5.78 -1.27 -8.85
N ALA A 109 6.89 -1.85 -9.33
CA ALA A 109 7.29 -1.75 -10.73
C ALA A 109 6.26 -2.39 -11.68
N MET A 110 5.70 -3.55 -11.34
CA MET A 110 4.69 -4.20 -12.17
C MET A 110 3.39 -3.39 -12.33
N HIS A 111 3.03 -2.55 -11.35
CA HIS A 111 1.83 -1.73 -11.41
C HIS A 111 2.07 -0.33 -11.97
N GLY A 112 3.33 0.06 -12.16
CA GLY A 112 3.77 1.32 -12.74
C GLY A 112 4.31 1.20 -14.16
N SER A 113 4.17 0.04 -14.80
CA SER A 113 4.78 -0.23 -16.10
C SER A 113 3.79 -0.93 -17.04
N GLU A 114 3.86 -0.55 -18.32
CA GLU A 114 2.99 -1.09 -19.37
C GLU A 114 3.38 -2.53 -19.74
N ASP A 115 4.67 -2.86 -19.64
CA ASP A 115 5.20 -4.19 -19.95
C ASP A 115 6.25 -4.68 -18.93
N GLU A 116 6.64 -5.95 -19.07
CA GLU A 116 7.57 -6.61 -18.15
C GLU A 116 9.02 -6.08 -18.27
N LYS A 117 9.39 -5.51 -19.42
CA LYS A 117 10.74 -4.96 -19.62
C LYS A 117 10.89 -3.64 -18.89
N GLU A 118 9.91 -2.75 -19.01
CA GLU A 118 9.84 -1.50 -18.24
C GLU A 118 9.74 -1.79 -16.74
N ALA A 119 8.91 -2.76 -16.33
CA ALA A 119 8.82 -3.17 -14.92
C ALA A 119 10.18 -3.67 -14.37
N ARG A 120 10.90 -4.48 -15.15
CA ARG A 120 12.24 -4.94 -14.76
C ARG A 120 13.22 -3.76 -14.63
N ARG A 121 13.16 -2.80 -15.55
CA ARG A 121 14.02 -1.62 -15.53
C ARG A 121 13.76 -0.74 -14.31
N ALA A 122 12.49 -0.45 -14.03
CA ALA A 122 12.08 0.30 -12.84
C ALA A 122 12.53 -0.39 -11.55
N TYR A 123 12.34 -1.71 -11.47
CA TYR A 123 12.82 -2.54 -10.36
C TYR A 123 14.33 -2.41 -10.15
N GLU A 124 15.12 -2.54 -11.22
CA GLU A 124 16.58 -2.46 -11.15
C GLU A 124 17.06 -1.08 -10.72
N ILE A 125 16.43 0.00 -11.19
CA ILE A 125 16.73 1.38 -10.76
C ILE A 125 16.47 1.55 -9.26
N GLY A 126 15.33 1.07 -8.78
CA GLY A 126 14.96 1.13 -7.37
C GLY A 126 15.92 0.35 -6.48
N MET A 127 16.19 -0.90 -6.84
CA MET A 127 17.08 -1.77 -6.06
C MET A 127 18.53 -1.30 -6.06
N GLU A 128 19.04 -0.80 -7.19
CA GLU A 128 20.40 -0.23 -7.25
C GLU A 128 20.51 1.04 -6.41
N THR A 129 19.44 1.85 -6.34
CA THR A 129 19.41 3.02 -5.45
C THR A 129 19.46 2.61 -3.98
N LEU A 130 18.72 1.55 -3.61
CA LEU A 130 18.58 1.15 -2.20
C LEU A 130 19.75 0.32 -1.68
N LEU A 131 20.24 -0.62 -2.48
CA LEU A 131 21.28 -1.58 -2.11
C LEU A 131 22.30 -1.73 -3.27
N PRO A 132 23.19 -0.74 -3.48
CA PRO A 132 24.19 -0.80 -4.54
C PRO A 132 25.01 -2.10 -4.47
N GLY A 133 25.15 -2.78 -5.61
CA GLY A 133 25.90 -4.04 -5.71
C GLY A 133 25.15 -5.30 -5.21
N ILE A 134 23.94 -5.18 -4.65
CA ILE A 134 23.09 -6.32 -4.31
C ILE A 134 21.88 -6.31 -5.25
N ARG A 135 21.75 -7.36 -6.06
CA ARG A 135 20.69 -7.45 -7.07
C ARG A 135 19.83 -8.70 -6.89
N PRO A 136 18.85 -8.68 -5.96
CA PRO A 136 17.83 -9.73 -5.92
C PRO A 136 17.10 -9.75 -7.27
N PRO A 137 16.77 -10.93 -7.81
CA PRO A 137 16.20 -11.01 -9.15
C PRO A 137 14.80 -10.41 -9.19
N PHE A 138 14.47 -9.65 -10.23
CA PHE A 138 13.07 -9.28 -10.49
C PHE A 138 12.21 -10.55 -10.67
N ALA A 139 11.06 -10.60 -10.00
CA ALA A 139 10.14 -11.73 -10.07
C ALA A 139 8.69 -11.27 -10.16
N ARG A 140 7.95 -11.81 -11.12
CA ARG A 140 6.53 -11.53 -11.28
C ARG A 140 5.74 -12.09 -10.10
N GLN A 141 4.98 -11.23 -9.43
CA GLN A 141 4.21 -11.60 -8.25
C GLN A 141 2.75 -11.88 -8.65
N GLY A 142 2.43 -13.13 -8.98
CA GLY A 142 1.08 -13.51 -9.47
C GLY A 142 -0.03 -13.34 -8.42
N HIS A 143 0.25 -13.69 -7.16
CA HIS A 143 -0.63 -13.48 -6.02
C HIS A 143 0.04 -12.53 -5.02
N TRP A 144 0.22 -11.29 -5.48
CA TRP A 144 1.03 -10.30 -4.79
C TRP A 144 0.41 -9.70 -3.51
N PRO A 145 -0.92 -9.50 -3.34
CA PRO A 145 -1.43 -8.73 -2.20
C PRO A 145 -1.03 -9.30 -0.84
N PRO A 146 -1.19 -10.61 -0.55
CA PRO A 146 -0.77 -11.15 0.74
C PRO A 146 0.75 -11.16 0.92
N ARG A 147 1.52 -11.33 -0.16
CA ARG A 147 2.98 -11.27 -0.12
C ARG A 147 3.47 -9.86 0.21
N LEU A 148 2.85 -8.84 -0.39
CA LEU A 148 3.15 -7.46 -0.07
C LEU A 148 2.74 -7.12 1.38
N ASP A 149 1.59 -7.60 1.85
CA ASP A 149 1.16 -7.39 3.24
C ASP A 149 2.14 -8.00 4.27
N GLN A 150 2.65 -9.21 3.99
CA GLN A 150 3.69 -9.84 4.80
C GLN A 150 5.00 -9.05 4.75
N ALA A 151 5.43 -8.64 3.55
CA ALA A 151 6.64 -7.84 3.36
C ALA A 151 6.56 -6.52 4.12
N LEU A 152 5.46 -5.77 3.99
CA LEU A 152 5.24 -4.50 4.68
C LEU A 152 5.26 -4.65 6.20
N THR A 153 4.71 -5.75 6.74
CA THR A 153 4.74 -6.01 8.19
C THR A 153 6.18 -6.14 8.72
N ARG A 154 7.08 -6.73 7.94
CA ARG A 154 8.50 -6.87 8.31
C ARG A 154 9.29 -5.58 8.03
N LEU A 155 9.02 -4.91 6.90
CA LEU A 155 9.65 -3.65 6.52
C LEU A 155 9.29 -2.51 7.47
N ASP A 156 8.11 -2.54 8.09
CA ASP A 156 7.75 -1.59 9.14
C ASP A 156 8.68 -1.68 10.38
N ARG A 157 9.41 -2.79 10.54
CA ARG A 157 10.44 -2.97 11.56
C ARG A 157 11.83 -2.49 11.12
N LEU A 158 11.96 -1.82 9.96
CA LEU A 158 13.19 -1.13 9.59
C LEU A 158 13.52 0.02 10.55
N GLN A 159 14.82 0.22 10.78
CA GLN A 159 15.32 1.42 11.44
C GLN A 159 14.93 2.69 10.64
N PRO A 160 14.76 3.86 11.30
CA PRO A 160 14.31 5.09 10.65
C PRO A 160 15.11 5.48 9.40
N ALA A 161 16.45 5.45 9.47
CA ALA A 161 17.31 5.73 8.32
C ALA A 161 17.08 4.76 7.15
N GLY A 162 16.82 3.48 7.44
CA GLY A 162 16.47 2.49 6.42
C GLY A 162 15.12 2.75 5.77
N LYS A 163 14.14 3.27 6.52
CA LYS A 163 12.83 3.68 5.97
C LYS A 163 12.97 4.89 5.05
N GLU A 164 13.80 5.87 5.40
CA GLU A 164 14.08 7.05 4.55
C GLU A 164 14.70 6.62 3.21
N MET A 165 15.76 5.81 3.25
CA MET A 165 16.39 5.26 2.05
C MET A 165 15.42 4.44 1.20
N LEU A 166 14.58 3.62 1.85
CA LEU A 166 13.56 2.83 1.18
C LEU A 166 12.58 3.73 0.42
N VAL A 167 12.02 4.75 1.09
CA VAL A 167 11.07 5.68 0.47
C VAL A 167 11.70 6.41 -0.72
N GLU A 168 12.94 6.88 -0.60
CA GLU A 168 13.65 7.51 -1.72
C GLU A 168 13.75 6.56 -2.92
N ALA A 169 14.16 5.31 -2.69
CA ALA A 169 14.28 4.31 -3.74
C ALA A 169 12.92 3.94 -4.37
N LEU A 170 11.84 3.90 -3.59
CA LEU A 170 10.48 3.69 -4.12
C LEU A 170 10.06 4.85 -5.04
N VAL A 171 10.34 6.09 -4.65
CA VAL A 171 10.07 7.28 -5.49
C VAL A 171 10.84 7.19 -6.81
N ARG A 172 12.11 6.77 -6.78
CA ARG A 172 12.89 6.59 -8.02
C ARG A 172 12.37 5.45 -8.90
N THR A 173 11.77 4.43 -8.30
CA THR A 173 11.15 3.31 -9.02
C THR A 173 9.95 3.79 -9.84
N ILE A 174 9.05 4.56 -9.21
CA ILE A 174 7.85 5.05 -9.90
C ILE A 174 8.11 6.26 -10.79
N SER A 175 9.15 7.04 -10.53
CA SER A 175 9.48 8.24 -11.33
C SER A 175 10.40 7.94 -12.52
N HIS A 176 10.67 6.66 -12.83
CA HIS A 176 11.73 6.29 -13.77
C HIS A 176 11.43 6.71 -15.23
N ASP A 177 10.16 6.81 -15.60
CA ASP A 177 9.66 7.24 -16.91
C ASP A 177 9.26 8.73 -16.93
N LEU A 178 9.60 9.47 -15.86
CA LEU A 178 9.25 10.88 -15.62
C LEU A 178 7.74 11.15 -15.56
N ARG A 179 6.92 10.11 -15.41
CA ARG A 179 5.48 10.21 -15.21
C ARG A 179 5.14 9.53 -13.90
N MET A 180 4.11 10.04 -13.23
CA MET A 180 3.58 9.38 -12.05
C MET A 180 2.07 9.33 -12.19
N THR A 181 1.56 8.12 -12.29
CA THR A 181 0.14 7.85 -12.43
C THR A 181 -0.55 7.92 -11.07
N VAL A 182 -1.87 8.15 -11.10
CA VAL A 182 -2.70 8.14 -9.88
C VAL A 182 -2.55 6.79 -9.14
N PRO A 183 -2.70 5.62 -9.79
CA PRO A 183 -2.54 4.33 -9.11
C PRO A 183 -1.19 4.15 -8.40
N GLU A 184 -0.08 4.60 -8.98
CA GLU A 184 1.24 4.53 -8.36
C GLU A 184 1.35 5.42 -7.13
N SER A 185 0.87 6.66 -7.24
CA SER A 185 0.88 7.61 -6.12
C SER A 185 0.04 7.09 -4.94
N GLU A 186 -1.07 6.41 -5.23
CA GLU A 186 -1.94 5.81 -4.21
C GLU A 186 -1.32 4.56 -3.58
N LEU A 187 -0.66 3.72 -4.39
CA LEU A 187 0.07 2.56 -3.88
C LEU A 187 1.23 3.01 -2.99
N LEU A 188 2.00 4.03 -3.40
CA LEU A 188 3.08 4.62 -2.61
C LEU A 188 2.54 5.20 -1.29
N ARG A 189 1.42 5.92 -1.32
CA ARG A 189 0.75 6.43 -0.11
C ARG A 189 0.40 5.31 0.87
N ALA A 190 -0.18 4.21 0.37
CA ALA A 190 -0.50 3.05 1.19
C ALA A 190 0.75 2.36 1.78
N ILE A 191 1.84 2.29 1.00
CA ILE A 191 3.12 1.77 1.46
C ILE A 191 3.70 2.67 2.57
N CYS A 192 3.76 3.99 2.36
CA CYS A 192 4.27 4.94 3.36
C CYS A 192 3.49 4.87 4.67
N ALA A 193 2.16 4.80 4.59
CA ALA A 193 1.31 4.63 5.77
C ALA A 193 1.62 3.31 6.50
N ALA A 194 1.74 2.20 5.77
CA ALA A 194 2.06 0.89 6.36
C ALA A 194 3.46 0.82 6.99
N LEU A 195 4.40 1.63 6.51
CA LEU A 195 5.75 1.76 7.05
C LEU A 195 5.85 2.85 8.12
N HIS A 196 4.76 3.52 8.48
CA HIS A 196 4.74 4.66 9.41
C HIS A 196 5.78 5.74 9.06
N CYS A 197 5.94 6.05 7.78
CA CYS A 197 6.82 7.11 7.30
C CYS A 197 6.02 8.19 6.56
N PRO A 198 6.50 9.45 6.57
CA PRO A 198 5.84 10.52 5.84
C PRO A 198 5.88 10.23 4.33
N LEU A 199 4.76 10.51 3.65
CA LEU A 199 4.72 10.52 2.18
C LEU A 199 5.56 11.71 1.69
N PRO A 200 6.60 11.49 0.86
CA PRO A 200 7.36 12.58 0.28
C PRO A 200 6.47 13.46 -0.62
N PRO A 201 6.84 14.73 -0.83
CA PRO A 201 6.14 15.57 -1.81
C PRO A 201 6.29 14.93 -3.19
N LEU A 202 5.18 14.43 -3.71
CA LEU A 202 5.14 13.87 -5.05
C LEU A 202 4.94 15.04 -6.01
N TYR A 203 6.01 15.48 -6.67
CA TYR A 203 5.91 16.49 -7.71
C TYR A 203 5.17 15.85 -8.89
N ALA A 204 3.88 16.14 -9.01
CA ALA A 204 3.07 15.73 -10.13
C ALA A 204 3.59 16.44 -11.40
N ALA A 205 4.49 15.80 -12.14
CA ALA A 205 4.72 16.14 -13.54
C ALA A 205 3.44 15.75 -14.31
N SER A 206 2.50 16.69 -14.37
CA SER A 206 1.21 16.67 -15.05
C SER A 206 0.45 15.33 -15.01
N VAL A 207 -0.63 15.31 -14.22
CA VAL A 207 -1.72 14.36 -14.43
C VAL A 207 -2.29 14.61 -15.83
N ALA A 208 -1.79 13.90 -16.84
CA ALA A 208 -2.52 13.74 -18.08
C ALA A 208 -3.69 12.81 -17.76
N ALA A 209 -4.86 13.40 -17.50
CA ALA A 209 -6.10 12.67 -17.53
C ALA A 209 -6.31 12.17 -18.97
N ALA A 210 -6.23 10.86 -19.17
CA ALA A 210 -6.74 10.17 -20.34
C ALA A 210 -7.78 9.15 -19.86
#